data_AF-A0AAX2GHU2-F1
#
_entry.id   AF-A0AAX2GHU2-F1
#
_cell.length_a   1.000
_cell.length_b   1.000
_cell.length_c   1.000
_cell.angle_alpha   90.00
_cell.angle_beta   90.00
_cell.angle_gamma   90.00
#
_symmetry.space_group_name_H-M   'P 1'
#
loop_
_entity.id
_entity.type
_entity.pdbx_description
1 polymer ?
#
loop_
_entity_poly.entity_id
_entity_poly.type
_entity_poly.pdbx_seq_one_letter_code
_entity_poly.pdbx_strand_id
1 'polypeptide(L)'
;MQILMALFFIATVVSFVLMAKASKKNQSKKKYFISGVACFVLMMIFYSLSPKEEISKNEAKTANTEMKKEEQQKADEQKKIEENRKKEEEQKQKEEQTKQQEESKKKEEPKSVVNTDKSTYENEVKPTIDEMIKEYDEIWNQDWRPIWGEASKDPESLDKNALKEKMESITNRYDALSKKNTEFKSSSKLTDPALKEKIEKFRVEFGLATNYRSNAGRAVTQGIKGVAPFKGRMEEAQKSIQLSDKKLINAVANLTEVESKLGVSRN
;
A
#
# COMPACT_ATOMS: atom_id res chain seq x y z
N MET A 1 -29.43 5.09 32.73
CA MET A 1 -28.75 5.35 31.45
C MET A 1 -28.75 6.82 31.02
N GLN A 2 -29.86 7.56 31.12
CA GLN A 2 -29.92 8.97 30.69
C GLN A 2 -28.92 9.90 31.39
N ILE A 3 -28.72 9.77 32.71
CA ILE A 3 -27.75 10.59 33.46
C ILE A 3 -26.31 10.30 33.00
N LEU A 4 -26.00 9.02 32.71
CA LEU A 4 -24.70 8.61 32.18
C LEU A 4 -24.47 9.19 30.78
N MET A 5 -25.48 9.15 29.91
CA MET A 5 -25.42 9.73 28.55
C MET A 5 -25.28 11.25 28.58
N ALA A 6 -25.94 11.94 29.53
CA ALA A 6 -25.79 13.38 29.72
C ALA A 6 -24.37 13.75 30.17
N LEU A 7 -23.77 12.96 31.08
CA LEU A 7 -22.38 13.15 31.51
C LEU A 7 -21.39 12.92 30.35
N PHE A 8 -21.64 11.92 29.50
CA PHE A 8 -20.84 11.68 28.29
C PHE A 8 -20.96 12.82 27.27
N PHE A 9 -22.16 13.39 27.10
CA PHE A 9 -22.38 14.51 26.18
C PHE A 9 -21.68 15.80 26.66
N ILE A 10 -21.70 16.06 27.97
CA ILE A 10 -20.96 17.18 28.55
C ILE A 10 -19.45 16.97 28.36
N ALA A 11 -18.95 15.76 28.57
CA ALA A 11 -17.53 15.43 28.40
C ALA A 11 -17.06 15.60 26.94
N THR A 12 -17.86 15.21 25.95
CA THR A 12 -17.53 15.39 24.52
C THR A 12 -17.54 16.86 24.11
N VAL A 13 -18.51 17.65 24.58
CA VAL A 13 -18.55 19.10 24.30
C VAL A 13 -17.34 19.82 24.91
N VAL A 14 -16.98 19.50 26.15
CA VAL A 14 -15.79 20.07 26.81
C VAL A 14 -14.51 19.69 26.06
N SER A 15 -14.38 18.44 25.60
CA SER A 15 -13.23 17.97 24.84
C SER A 15 -13.10 18.69 23.48
N PHE A 16 -14.22 18.96 22.80
CA PHE A 16 -14.23 19.70 21.54
C PHE A 16 -13.80 21.16 21.72
N VAL A 17 -14.25 21.83 22.79
CA VAL A 17 -13.85 23.20 23.13
C VAL A 17 -12.35 23.28 23.46
N LEU A 18 -11.81 22.29 24.17
CA LEU A 18 -10.38 22.20 24.46
C LEU A 18 -9.55 21.96 23.20
N MET A 19 -10.00 21.12 22.28
CA MET A 19 -9.35 20.91 20.97
C MET A 19 -9.37 22.17 20.09
N ALA A 20 -10.46 22.94 20.11
CA ALA A 20 -10.57 24.20 19.37
C ALA A 20 -9.61 25.27 19.93
N LYS A 21 -9.49 25.40 21.27
CA LYS A 21 -8.52 26.29 21.91
C LYS A 21 -7.07 25.85 21.66
N ALA A 22 -6.76 24.56 21.71
CA ALA A 22 -5.43 24.02 21.45
C ALA A 22 -5.00 24.18 19.98
N SER A 23 -5.94 24.13 19.04
CA SER A 23 -5.65 24.34 17.61
C SER A 23 -5.16 25.76 17.28
N LYS A 24 -5.47 26.75 18.13
CA LYS A 24 -5.06 28.15 17.96
C LYS A 24 -3.70 28.46 18.57
N LYS A 25 -3.18 27.62 19.47
CA LYS A 25 -1.88 27.78 20.14
C LYS A 25 -1.00 26.58 19.79
N ASN A 26 -0.14 26.76 18.79
CA ASN A 26 0.70 25.76 18.14
C ASN A 26 1.53 24.88 19.12
N GLN A 27 0.90 23.92 19.79
CA GLN A 27 1.53 22.91 20.64
C GLN A 27 1.00 21.51 20.30
N SER A 28 1.86 20.51 20.52
CA SER A 28 1.91 19.20 19.85
C SER A 28 0.55 18.52 19.59
N LYS A 29 0.10 18.56 18.32
CA LYS A 29 -1.12 17.92 17.79
C LYS A 29 -1.18 16.39 17.97
N LYS A 30 -0.06 15.74 18.31
CA LYS A 30 0.05 14.27 18.42
C LYS A 30 -0.73 13.66 19.59
N LYS A 31 -0.85 14.36 20.73
CA LYS A 31 -1.53 13.80 21.93
C LYS A 31 -3.05 13.85 21.84
N TYR A 32 -3.61 14.87 21.17
CA TYR A 32 -5.05 15.04 20.99
C TYR A 32 -5.62 14.14 19.89
N PHE A 33 -4.82 13.78 18.89
CA PHE A 33 -5.24 12.86 17.82
C PHE A 33 -5.49 11.44 18.36
N ILE A 34 -4.63 10.95 19.27
CA ILE A 34 -4.79 9.65 19.93
C ILE A 34 -6.02 9.63 20.84
N SER A 35 -6.27 10.73 21.56
CA SER A 35 -7.46 10.87 22.40
C SER A 35 -8.77 10.90 21.60
N GLY A 36 -8.77 11.56 20.44
CA GLY A 36 -9.95 11.63 19.56
C GLY A 36 -10.31 10.26 18.97
N VAL A 37 -9.31 9.49 18.53
CA VAL A 37 -9.51 8.14 17.98
C VAL A 37 -10.03 7.18 19.05
N ALA A 38 -9.52 7.25 20.29
CA ALA A 38 -10.00 6.42 21.39
C ALA A 38 -11.48 6.70 21.74
N CYS A 39 -11.89 7.98 21.77
CA CYS A 39 -13.29 8.35 21.98
C CYS A 39 -14.21 7.86 20.85
N PHE A 40 -13.74 7.88 19.60
CA PHE A 40 -14.53 7.44 18.45
C PHE A 40 -14.77 5.91 18.45
N VAL A 41 -13.74 5.14 18.82
CA VAL A 41 -13.85 3.68 18.98
C VAL A 41 -14.81 3.32 20.11
N LEU A 42 -14.74 4.02 21.24
CA LEU A 42 -15.70 3.84 22.34
C LEU A 42 -17.14 4.18 21.91
N MET A 43 -17.35 5.24 21.14
CA MET A 43 -18.67 5.64 20.65
C MET A 43 -19.30 4.56 19.75
N MET A 44 -18.51 3.95 18.87
CA MET A 44 -18.95 2.83 18.01
C MET A 44 -19.37 1.60 18.83
N ILE A 45 -18.62 1.28 19.88
CA ILE A 45 -18.92 0.15 20.76
C ILE A 45 -20.22 0.40 21.54
N PHE A 46 -20.43 1.60 22.08
CA PHE A 46 -21.68 1.95 22.76
C PHE A 46 -22.89 1.98 21.82
N TYR A 47 -22.72 2.44 20.57
CA TYR A 47 -23.78 2.41 19.56
C TYR A 47 -24.19 0.98 19.17
N SER A 48 -23.25 0.04 19.26
CA SER A 48 -23.46 -1.40 18.97
C SER A 48 -24.16 -2.13 20.12
N LEU A 49 -24.08 -1.60 21.35
CA LEU A 49 -24.62 -2.19 22.57
C LEU A 49 -25.93 -1.54 23.06
N SER A 50 -26.42 -0.51 22.36
CA SER A 50 -27.72 0.09 22.67
C SER A 50 -28.87 -0.78 22.14
N PRO A 51 -29.87 -1.15 22.98
CA PRO A 51 -31.07 -1.84 22.52
C PRO A 51 -31.86 -0.94 21.55
N LYS A 52 -32.29 -1.52 20.42
CA LYS A 52 -33.21 -0.84 19.48
C LYS A 52 -34.62 -0.85 20.07
N GLU A 53 -35.16 0.31 20.41
CA GLU A 53 -36.59 0.50 20.58
C GLU A 53 -37.25 0.79 19.22
N GLU A 54 -38.34 0.09 18.93
CA GLU A 54 -39.21 0.31 17.78
C GLU A 54 -40.14 1.50 18.01
N ILE A 55 -40.19 2.44 17.05
CA ILE A 55 -41.31 3.37 16.91
C ILE A 55 -41.78 3.38 15.44
N SER A 56 -43.11 3.45 15.33
CA SER A 56 -44.00 3.10 14.23
C SER A 56 -44.04 4.02 13.01
N LYS A 57 -44.40 3.38 11.89
CA LYS A 57 -45.06 3.86 10.66
C LYS A 57 -45.76 5.23 10.73
N ASN A 58 -45.34 6.18 9.89
CA ASN A 58 -46.14 6.72 8.78
C ASN A 58 -45.33 7.75 7.97
N GLU A 59 -45.72 7.92 6.69
CA GLU A 59 -45.20 8.85 5.68
C GLU A 59 -44.14 8.32 4.70
N ALA A 60 -44.56 7.32 3.92
CA ALA A 60 -44.08 7.13 2.56
C ALA A 60 -44.96 7.94 1.59
N LYS A 61 -44.35 8.70 0.66
CA LYS A 61 -44.75 8.80 -0.77
C LYS A 61 -44.11 9.98 -1.53
N THR A 62 -42.80 10.23 -1.40
CA THR A 62 -42.06 10.99 -2.44
C THR A 62 -40.55 10.67 -2.53
N ALA A 63 -40.12 9.50 -2.03
CA ALA A 63 -38.71 9.08 -1.97
C ALA A 63 -38.43 7.71 -2.63
N ASN A 64 -39.42 7.14 -3.35
CA ASN A 64 -39.44 5.71 -3.68
C ASN A 64 -38.75 5.33 -5.01
N THR A 65 -38.17 6.29 -5.73
CA THR A 65 -37.48 6.02 -7.02
C THR A 65 -35.97 6.31 -6.97
N GLU A 66 -35.50 7.22 -6.10
CA GLU A 66 -34.06 7.41 -5.83
C GLU A 66 -33.50 6.42 -4.81
N MET A 67 -34.30 5.98 -3.80
CA MET A 67 -33.85 4.98 -2.81
C MET A 67 -33.49 3.62 -3.42
N LYS A 68 -34.14 3.20 -4.51
CA LYS A 68 -33.87 1.89 -5.13
C LYS A 68 -32.51 1.82 -5.84
N LYS A 69 -31.97 2.96 -6.28
CA LYS A 69 -30.67 3.02 -6.97
C LYS A 69 -29.50 3.13 -5.99
N GLU A 70 -29.69 3.82 -4.87
CA GLU A 70 -28.72 3.87 -3.76
C GLU A 70 -28.69 2.57 -2.92
N GLU A 71 -29.83 1.90 -2.70
CA GLU A 71 -29.84 0.60 -2.00
C GLU A 71 -29.11 -0.48 -2.80
N GLN A 72 -29.21 -0.46 -4.14
CA GLN A 72 -28.54 -1.45 -4.98
C GLN A 72 -27.02 -1.20 -5.07
N GLN A 73 -26.56 0.06 -5.07
CA GLN A 73 -25.14 0.39 -4.95
C GLN A 73 -24.56 0.07 -3.57
N LYS A 74 -25.29 0.34 -2.48
CA LYS A 74 -24.85 -0.02 -1.12
C LYS A 74 -24.82 -1.53 -0.90
N ALA A 75 -25.74 -2.29 -1.50
CA ALA A 75 -25.75 -3.74 -1.43
C ALA A 75 -24.57 -4.38 -2.20
N ASP A 76 -24.21 -3.86 -3.37
CA ASP A 76 -23.05 -4.34 -4.14
C ASP A 76 -21.72 -3.95 -3.48
N GLU A 77 -21.63 -2.76 -2.87
CA GLU A 77 -20.44 -2.33 -2.13
C GLU A 77 -20.25 -3.13 -0.82
N GLN A 78 -21.34 -3.43 -0.10
CA GLN A 78 -21.31 -4.31 1.07
C GLN A 78 -20.93 -5.76 0.69
N LYS A 79 -21.44 -6.30 -0.43
CA LYS A 79 -21.01 -7.62 -0.91
C LYS A 79 -19.52 -7.65 -1.26
N LYS A 80 -18.99 -6.60 -1.87
CA LYS A 80 -17.55 -6.49 -2.19
C LYS A 80 -16.66 -6.36 -0.95
N ILE A 81 -17.12 -5.62 0.05
CA ILE A 81 -16.42 -5.49 1.34
C ILE A 81 -16.44 -6.83 2.09
N GLU A 82 -17.56 -7.55 2.08
CA GLU A 82 -17.68 -8.83 2.76
C GLU A 82 -16.92 -9.96 2.06
N GLU A 83 -16.84 -9.93 0.73
CA GLU A 83 -15.99 -10.85 -0.04
C GLU A 83 -14.49 -10.57 0.20
N ASN A 84 -14.08 -9.30 0.31
CA ASN A 84 -12.72 -8.95 0.68
C ASN A 84 -12.40 -9.32 2.13
N ARG A 85 -13.35 -9.18 3.05
CA ARG A 85 -13.18 -9.56 4.46
C ARG A 85 -13.07 -11.08 4.62
N LYS A 86 -13.85 -11.86 3.86
CA LYS A 86 -13.71 -13.32 3.80
C LYS A 86 -12.38 -13.76 3.20
N LYS A 87 -11.89 -13.08 2.16
CA LYS A 87 -10.54 -13.34 1.59
C LYS A 87 -9.43 -13.00 2.58
N GLU A 88 -9.57 -11.93 3.34
CA GLU A 88 -8.60 -11.50 4.36
C GLU A 88 -8.62 -12.42 5.61
N GLU A 89 -9.80 -12.94 5.98
CA GLU A 89 -9.95 -13.96 7.02
C GLU A 89 -9.44 -15.34 6.60
N GLU A 90 -9.68 -15.77 5.34
CA GLU A 90 -9.05 -16.99 4.79
C GLU A 90 -7.53 -16.86 4.69
N GLN A 91 -7.02 -15.67 4.40
CA GLN A 91 -5.58 -15.41 4.34
C GLN A 91 -4.95 -15.42 5.75
N LYS A 92 -5.63 -14.85 6.76
CA LYS A 92 -5.20 -14.93 8.17
C LYS A 92 -5.30 -16.35 8.73
N GLN A 93 -6.34 -17.11 8.39
CA GLN A 93 -6.47 -18.51 8.81
C GLN A 93 -5.43 -19.42 8.14
N LYS A 94 -5.05 -19.16 6.87
CA LYS A 94 -3.90 -19.83 6.23
C LYS A 94 -2.58 -19.46 6.88
N GLU A 95 -2.38 -18.21 7.28
CA GLU A 95 -1.17 -17.76 7.99
C GLU A 95 -1.06 -18.38 9.39
N GLU A 96 -2.18 -18.54 10.08
CA GLU A 96 -2.26 -19.12 11.43
C GLU A 96 -2.15 -20.65 11.42
N GLN A 97 -2.68 -21.33 10.39
CA GLN A 97 -2.41 -22.76 10.13
C GLN A 97 -0.96 -23.01 9.71
N THR A 98 -0.34 -22.11 8.94
CA THR A 98 1.09 -22.23 8.57
C THR A 98 1.99 -22.09 9.80
N LYS A 99 1.68 -21.17 10.71
CA LYS A 99 2.42 -21.01 11.99
C LYS A 99 2.31 -22.23 12.91
N GLN A 100 1.15 -22.87 13.00
CA GLN A 100 0.99 -24.09 13.80
C GLN A 100 1.64 -25.33 13.15
N GLN A 101 1.77 -25.36 11.82
CA GLN A 101 2.47 -26.42 11.09
C GLN A 101 4.00 -26.25 11.08
N GLU A 102 4.52 -25.01 11.20
CA GLU A 102 5.95 -24.73 11.38
C GLU A 102 6.45 -25.10 12.79
N GLU A 103 5.63 -24.95 13.84
CA GLU A 103 6.03 -25.38 15.20
C GLU A 103 6.12 -26.90 15.37
N SER A 104 5.43 -27.68 14.52
CA SER A 104 5.43 -29.14 14.56
C SER A 104 6.38 -29.82 13.56
N LYS A 105 7.08 -29.07 12.70
CA LYS A 105 8.12 -29.58 11.77
C LYS A 105 9.57 -29.33 12.21
N LYS A 106 9.81 -28.84 13.43
CA LYS A 106 11.16 -28.51 13.93
C LYS A 106 12.06 -29.71 14.28
N LYS A 107 11.74 -30.90 13.77
CA LYS A 107 12.64 -32.07 13.77
C LYS A 107 12.85 -32.50 12.33
N GLU A 108 14.07 -32.28 11.86
CA GLU A 108 14.67 -32.78 10.61
C GLU A 108 14.40 -31.99 9.31
N GLU A 109 14.75 -30.70 9.28
CA GLU A 109 15.33 -30.16 8.04
C GLU A 109 16.87 -30.31 8.09
N PRO A 110 17.52 -30.83 7.04
CA PRO A 110 18.95 -31.07 7.05
C PRO A 110 19.69 -29.75 6.99
N LYS A 111 20.46 -29.43 8.05
CA LYS A 111 21.33 -28.24 8.15
C LYS A 111 22.22 -27.98 6.92
N SER A 112 22.47 -28.97 6.06
CA SER A 112 23.26 -28.82 4.83
C SER A 112 22.54 -28.02 3.73
N VAL A 113 21.22 -28.15 3.61
CA VAL A 113 20.42 -27.48 2.56
C VAL A 113 20.31 -25.99 2.85
N VAL A 114 20.01 -25.62 4.09
CA VAL A 114 19.96 -24.21 4.54
C VAL A 114 21.31 -23.52 4.36
N ASN A 115 22.42 -24.22 4.63
CA ASN A 115 23.77 -23.68 4.42
C ASN A 115 24.07 -23.45 2.92
N THR A 116 23.61 -24.36 2.06
CA THR A 116 23.77 -24.24 0.60
C THR A 116 22.96 -23.07 0.04
N ASP A 117 21.68 -22.97 0.40
CA ASP A 117 20.81 -21.88 -0.06
C ASP A 117 21.27 -20.51 0.47
N LYS A 118 21.82 -20.46 1.69
CA LYS A 118 22.43 -19.24 2.21
C LYS A 118 23.60 -18.79 1.34
N SER A 119 24.54 -19.68 1.05
CA SER A 119 25.70 -19.38 0.22
C SER A 119 25.28 -18.96 -1.19
N THR A 120 24.35 -19.67 -1.82
CA THR A 120 23.80 -19.31 -3.14
C THR A 120 23.12 -17.95 -3.10
N TYR A 121 22.34 -17.67 -2.05
CA TYR A 121 21.66 -16.39 -1.91
C TYR A 121 22.67 -15.24 -1.78
N GLU A 122 23.62 -15.34 -0.85
CA GLU A 122 24.60 -14.28 -0.58
C GLU A 122 25.50 -13.98 -1.80
N ASN A 123 25.92 -15.01 -2.53
CA ASN A 123 26.90 -14.88 -3.61
C ASN A 123 26.28 -14.63 -4.99
N GLU A 124 25.06 -15.12 -5.25
CA GLU A 124 24.48 -15.06 -6.59
C GLU A 124 23.17 -14.28 -6.68
N VAL A 125 22.31 -14.41 -5.67
CA VAL A 125 20.96 -13.82 -5.72
C VAL A 125 20.98 -12.39 -5.20
N LYS A 126 21.49 -12.19 -3.98
CA LYS A 126 21.52 -10.91 -3.27
C LYS A 126 22.23 -9.82 -4.05
N PRO A 127 23.43 -10.01 -4.65
CA PRO A 127 24.12 -8.94 -5.37
C PRO A 127 23.31 -8.40 -6.54
N THR A 128 22.65 -9.30 -7.29
CA THR A 128 21.81 -8.92 -8.43
C THR A 128 20.56 -8.15 -7.97
N ILE A 129 19.94 -8.59 -6.87
CA ILE A 129 18.77 -7.91 -6.30
C ILE A 129 19.16 -6.52 -5.78
N ASP A 130 20.24 -6.41 -5.02
CA ASP A 130 20.72 -5.15 -4.47
C ASP A 130 21.08 -4.16 -5.59
N GLU A 131 21.71 -4.63 -6.66
CA GLU A 131 21.98 -3.82 -7.85
C GLU A 131 20.69 -3.30 -8.50
N MET A 132 19.67 -4.16 -8.65
CA MET A 132 18.38 -3.76 -9.21
C MET A 132 17.65 -2.74 -8.33
N ILE A 133 17.65 -2.92 -7.01
CA ILE A 133 17.04 -1.97 -6.06
C ILE A 133 17.80 -0.64 -6.09
N LYS A 134 19.13 -0.68 -6.11
CA LYS A 134 19.96 0.51 -6.26
C LYS A 134 19.65 1.26 -7.55
N GLU A 135 19.57 0.57 -8.68
CA GLU A 135 19.22 1.19 -9.97
C GLU A 135 17.81 1.80 -9.93
N TYR A 136 16.84 1.11 -9.33
CA TYR A 136 15.49 1.64 -9.12
C TYR A 136 15.51 2.98 -8.37
N ASP A 137 16.25 3.04 -7.26
CA ASP A 137 16.36 4.21 -6.40
C ASP A 137 17.16 5.33 -7.06
N GLU A 138 18.19 4.99 -7.85
CA GLU A 138 18.97 5.97 -8.61
C GLU A 138 18.11 6.66 -9.67
N ILE A 139 17.31 5.91 -10.44
CA ILE A 139 16.37 6.50 -11.41
C ILE A 139 15.42 7.47 -10.69
N TRP A 140 14.88 7.06 -9.53
CA TRP A 140 13.97 7.93 -8.78
C TRP A 140 14.67 9.18 -8.26
N ASN A 141 15.80 9.04 -7.58
CA ASN A 141 16.45 10.13 -6.87
C ASN A 141 17.13 11.13 -7.82
N GLN A 142 17.73 10.65 -8.90
CA GLN A 142 18.49 11.49 -9.83
C GLN A 142 17.59 12.13 -10.89
N ASP A 143 16.66 11.37 -11.46
CA ASP A 143 15.92 11.83 -12.63
C ASP A 143 14.50 12.24 -12.29
N TRP A 144 13.78 11.41 -11.54
CA TRP A 144 12.33 11.56 -11.40
C TRP A 144 11.92 12.55 -10.30
N ARG A 145 12.53 12.45 -9.11
CA ARG A 145 12.21 13.26 -7.94
C ARG A 145 12.43 14.77 -8.18
N PRO A 146 13.51 15.23 -8.84
CA PRO A 146 13.70 16.66 -9.13
C PRO A 146 12.55 17.22 -9.97
N ILE A 147 12.07 16.46 -10.96
CA ILE A 147 10.99 16.87 -11.86
C ILE A 147 9.70 17.11 -11.08
N TRP A 148 9.33 16.26 -10.13
CA TRP A 148 8.14 16.49 -9.29
C TRP A 148 8.31 17.67 -8.33
N GLY A 149 9.52 17.92 -7.86
CA GLY A 149 9.83 19.11 -7.06
C GLY A 149 9.61 20.41 -7.83
N GLU A 150 9.89 20.42 -9.12
CA GLU A 150 9.65 21.56 -10.01
C GLU A 150 8.18 21.62 -10.46
N ALA A 151 7.62 20.50 -10.95
CA ALA A 151 6.25 20.41 -11.46
C ALA A 151 5.19 20.74 -10.41
N SER A 152 5.43 20.45 -9.13
CA SER A 152 4.49 20.78 -8.04
C SER A 152 4.39 22.27 -7.73
N LYS A 153 5.37 23.08 -8.16
CA LYS A 153 5.36 24.54 -7.95
C LYS A 153 4.62 25.25 -9.07
N ASP A 154 5.01 24.97 -10.31
CA ASP A 154 4.40 25.54 -11.51
C ASP A 154 4.56 24.58 -12.70
N PRO A 155 3.56 23.72 -12.98
CA PRO A 155 3.59 22.78 -14.09
C PRO A 155 3.67 23.44 -15.47
N GLU A 156 3.20 24.69 -15.61
CA GLU A 156 3.16 25.38 -16.91
C GLU A 156 4.51 25.99 -17.28
N SER A 157 5.36 26.27 -16.28
CA SER A 157 6.73 26.76 -16.47
C SER A 157 7.73 25.73 -16.98
N LEU A 158 7.37 24.44 -16.97
CA LEU A 158 8.28 23.38 -17.42
C LEU A 158 8.48 23.43 -18.93
N ASP A 159 9.75 23.39 -19.36
CA ASP A 159 10.09 23.13 -20.76
C ASP A 159 9.56 21.74 -21.14
N LYS A 160 8.52 21.72 -21.97
CA LYS A 160 7.83 20.50 -22.39
C LYS A 160 8.72 19.57 -23.22
N ASN A 161 9.68 20.11 -23.98
CA ASN A 161 10.60 19.30 -24.78
C ASN A 161 11.63 18.63 -23.87
N ALA A 162 12.25 19.40 -22.97
CA ALA A 162 13.20 18.85 -21.99
C ALA A 162 12.51 17.84 -21.05
N LEU A 163 11.28 18.12 -20.61
CA LEU A 163 10.47 17.20 -19.80
C LEU A 163 10.17 15.91 -20.56
N LYS A 164 9.81 16.00 -21.85
CA LYS A 164 9.55 14.83 -22.69
C LYS A 164 10.78 13.93 -22.79
N GLU A 165 11.95 14.49 -23.09
CA GLU A 165 13.19 13.72 -23.20
C GLU A 165 13.56 13.03 -21.87
N LYS A 166 13.43 13.74 -20.75
CA LYS A 166 13.64 13.15 -19.41
C LYS A 166 12.65 12.02 -19.13
N MET A 167 11.36 12.20 -19.44
CA MET A 167 10.33 11.17 -19.23
C MET A 167 10.57 9.94 -20.10
N GLU A 168 10.95 10.13 -21.36
CA GLU A 168 11.29 9.03 -22.28
C GLU A 168 12.53 8.27 -21.77
N SER A 169 13.56 8.97 -21.29
CA SER A 169 14.73 8.35 -20.65
C SER A 169 14.35 7.52 -19.41
N ILE A 170 13.56 8.09 -18.49
CA ILE A 170 13.16 7.41 -17.25
C ILE A 170 12.30 6.18 -17.54
N THR A 171 11.34 6.29 -18.46
CA THR A 171 10.52 5.15 -18.93
C THR A 171 11.41 4.04 -19.44
N ASN A 172 12.39 4.35 -20.31
CA ASN A 172 13.30 3.35 -20.87
C ASN A 172 14.16 2.66 -19.80
N ARG A 173 14.66 3.40 -18.80
CA ARG A 173 15.43 2.82 -17.70
C ARG A 173 14.59 1.87 -16.85
N TYR A 174 13.36 2.25 -16.49
CA TYR A 174 12.47 1.36 -15.75
C TYR A 174 12.00 0.15 -16.56
N ASP A 175 11.80 0.30 -17.88
CA ASP A 175 11.51 -0.83 -18.78
C ASP A 175 12.68 -1.82 -18.85
N ALA A 176 13.91 -1.31 -18.97
CA ALA A 176 15.12 -2.13 -18.95
C ALA A 176 15.27 -2.88 -17.62
N LEU A 177 14.99 -2.21 -16.49
CA LEU A 177 15.03 -2.82 -15.18
C LEU A 177 13.94 -3.89 -15.00
N SER A 178 12.72 -3.65 -15.51
CA SER A 178 11.63 -4.64 -15.55
C SER A 178 12.01 -5.88 -16.37
N LYS A 179 12.68 -5.67 -17.51
CA LYS A 179 13.23 -6.74 -18.34
C LYS A 179 14.31 -7.53 -17.61
N LYS A 180 15.30 -6.86 -17.01
CA LYS A 180 16.35 -7.48 -16.18
C LYS A 180 15.75 -8.36 -15.08
N ASN A 181 14.74 -7.85 -14.37
CA ASN A 181 14.00 -8.62 -13.35
C ASN A 181 13.23 -9.82 -13.92
N THR A 182 12.69 -9.72 -15.14
CA THR A 182 11.98 -10.84 -15.79
C THR A 182 12.92 -11.95 -16.22
N GLU A 183 14.12 -11.58 -16.68
CA GLU A 183 15.18 -12.49 -17.10
C GLU A 183 15.90 -13.13 -15.91
N PHE A 184 15.92 -12.45 -14.75
CA PHE A 184 16.50 -12.96 -13.52
C PHE A 184 15.67 -14.10 -12.91
N LYS A 185 15.99 -15.34 -13.29
CA LYS A 185 15.38 -16.58 -12.76
C LYS A 185 16.02 -17.01 -11.44
N SER A 186 15.95 -16.15 -10.41
CA SER A 186 16.61 -16.39 -9.12
C SER A 186 16.01 -17.52 -8.30
N SER A 187 14.69 -17.73 -8.39
CA SER A 187 13.99 -18.79 -7.65
C SER A 187 14.47 -20.19 -8.04
N SER A 188 14.92 -20.42 -9.28
CA SER A 188 15.44 -21.73 -9.70
C SER A 188 16.80 -22.09 -9.09
N LYS A 189 17.51 -21.10 -8.52
CA LYS A 189 18.84 -21.30 -7.91
C LYS A 189 18.79 -21.82 -6.47
N LEU A 190 17.66 -21.63 -5.79
CA LEU A 190 17.47 -22.09 -4.41
C LEU A 190 16.92 -23.51 -4.41
N THR A 191 16.89 -24.15 -3.24
CA THR A 191 16.38 -25.52 -3.07
C THR A 191 15.17 -25.56 -2.15
N ASP A 192 15.14 -24.75 -1.10
CA ASP A 192 14.03 -24.58 -0.15
C ASP A 192 12.78 -24.01 -0.86
N PRO A 193 11.65 -24.73 -0.88
CA PRO A 193 10.43 -24.29 -1.56
C PRO A 193 9.87 -22.95 -1.06
N ALA A 194 9.96 -22.67 0.24
CA ALA A 194 9.46 -21.42 0.81
C ALA A 194 10.34 -20.23 0.40
N LEU A 195 11.67 -20.42 0.33
CA LEU A 195 12.58 -19.40 -0.20
C LEU A 195 12.32 -19.11 -1.67
N LYS A 196 12.08 -20.16 -2.48
CA LYS A 196 11.70 -20.01 -3.90
C LYS A 196 10.45 -19.16 -4.06
N GLU A 197 9.42 -19.48 -3.29
CA GLU A 197 8.14 -18.76 -3.34
C GLU A 197 8.32 -17.28 -3.00
N LYS A 198 9.07 -16.98 -1.94
CA LYS A 198 9.30 -15.59 -1.50
C LYS A 198 10.16 -14.80 -2.48
N ILE A 199 11.21 -15.39 -3.04
CA ILE A 199 12.01 -14.76 -4.11
C ILE A 199 11.18 -14.53 -5.37
N GLU A 200 10.30 -15.46 -5.73
CA GLU A 200 9.40 -15.27 -6.87
C GLU A 200 8.40 -14.14 -6.60
N LYS A 201 7.85 -14.05 -5.38
CA LYS A 201 6.99 -12.94 -4.96
C LYS A 201 7.72 -11.61 -4.99
N PHE A 202 8.98 -11.55 -4.54
CA PHE A 202 9.83 -10.36 -4.71
C PHE A 202 9.90 -9.97 -6.19
N ARG A 203 10.23 -10.91 -7.07
CA ARG A 203 10.39 -10.66 -8.52
C ARG A 203 9.10 -10.11 -9.13
N VAL A 204 7.95 -10.68 -8.79
CA VAL A 204 6.64 -10.24 -9.29
C VAL A 204 6.32 -8.83 -8.79
N GLU A 205 6.40 -8.58 -7.48
CA GLU A 205 6.06 -7.27 -6.90
C GLU A 205 7.05 -6.18 -7.35
N PHE A 206 8.35 -6.48 -7.43
CA PHE A 206 9.38 -5.56 -7.95
C PHE A 206 9.16 -5.23 -9.43
N GLY A 207 8.82 -6.24 -10.26
CA GLY A 207 8.47 -6.02 -11.66
C GLY A 207 7.21 -5.17 -11.83
N LEU A 208 6.23 -5.29 -10.94
CA LEU A 208 5.08 -4.39 -10.92
C LEU A 208 5.50 -2.98 -10.52
N ALA A 209 6.38 -2.83 -9.53
CA ALA A 209 6.89 -1.53 -9.11
C ALA A 209 7.56 -0.78 -10.27
N THR A 210 8.50 -1.42 -10.97
CA THR A 210 9.19 -0.82 -12.12
C THR A 210 8.22 -0.48 -13.26
N ASN A 211 7.28 -1.37 -13.57
CA ASN A 211 6.25 -1.12 -14.59
C ASN A 211 5.37 0.09 -14.27
N TYR A 212 4.97 0.26 -13.00
CA TYR A 212 4.20 1.43 -12.59
C TYR A 212 5.01 2.72 -12.71
N ARG A 213 6.32 2.71 -12.41
CA ARG A 213 7.18 3.88 -12.65
C ARG A 213 7.30 4.21 -14.14
N SER A 214 7.50 3.19 -14.97
CA SER A 214 7.55 3.35 -16.42
C SER A 214 6.24 3.94 -16.97
N ASN A 215 5.08 3.44 -16.51
CA ASN A 215 3.77 3.95 -16.89
C ASN A 215 3.55 5.41 -16.48
N ALA A 216 4.09 5.82 -15.32
CA ALA A 216 4.04 7.23 -14.93
C ALA A 216 4.75 8.11 -15.97
N GLY A 217 5.95 7.72 -16.43
CA GLY A 217 6.68 8.46 -17.47
C GLY A 217 5.94 8.52 -18.81
N ARG A 218 5.30 7.41 -19.20
CA ARG A 218 4.44 7.35 -20.39
C ARG A 218 3.23 8.27 -20.28
N ALA A 219 2.58 8.32 -19.12
CA ALA A 219 1.44 9.19 -18.89
C ALA A 219 1.83 10.66 -19.07
N VAL A 220 2.92 11.11 -18.43
CA VAL A 220 3.42 12.49 -18.59
C VAL A 220 3.71 12.78 -20.08
N THR A 221 4.40 11.88 -20.76
CA THR A 221 4.71 11.99 -22.19
C THR A 221 3.45 12.09 -23.07
N GLN A 222 2.41 11.32 -22.77
CA GLN A 222 1.12 11.40 -23.47
C GLN A 222 0.44 12.76 -23.29
N GLY A 223 0.51 13.31 -22.07
CA GLY A 223 -0.03 14.64 -21.78
C GLY A 223 0.72 15.73 -22.53
N ILE A 224 2.05 15.64 -22.63
CA ILE A 224 2.89 16.56 -23.41
C ILE A 224 2.55 16.49 -24.91
N LYS A 225 2.36 15.27 -25.43
CA LYS A 225 2.00 15.02 -26.84
C LYS A 225 0.55 15.42 -27.19
N GLY A 226 -0.25 15.84 -26.22
CA GLY A 226 -1.66 16.19 -26.44
C GLY A 226 -2.58 15.00 -26.71
N VAL A 227 -2.13 13.77 -26.43
CA VAL A 227 -2.96 12.55 -26.58
C VAL A 227 -4.15 12.55 -25.61
N ALA A 228 -4.00 13.27 -24.49
CA ALA A 228 -5.02 13.46 -23.46
C ALA A 228 -4.71 14.73 -22.65
N PRO A 229 -5.67 15.26 -21.87
CA PRO A 229 -5.43 16.44 -21.04
C PRO A 229 -4.23 16.27 -20.10
N PHE A 230 -3.28 17.21 -20.16
CA PHE A 230 -2.01 17.12 -19.42
C PHE A 230 -2.24 16.96 -17.90
N LYS A 231 -3.14 17.76 -17.31
CA LYS A 231 -3.49 17.67 -15.89
C LYS A 231 -3.93 16.25 -15.48
N GLY A 232 -4.85 15.65 -16.22
CA GLY A 232 -5.33 14.29 -15.92
C GLY A 232 -4.22 13.25 -16.05
N ARG A 233 -3.26 13.44 -16.97
CA ARG A 233 -2.10 12.57 -17.10
C ARG A 233 -1.07 12.74 -16.00
N MET A 234 -0.90 13.96 -15.47
CA MET A 234 -0.08 14.20 -14.27
C MET A 234 -0.69 13.51 -13.04
N GLU A 235 -2.01 13.57 -12.86
CA GLU A 235 -2.71 12.85 -11.79
C GLU A 235 -2.55 11.33 -11.93
N GLU A 236 -2.65 10.79 -13.15
CA GLU A 236 -2.43 9.37 -13.41
C GLU A 236 -0.98 8.93 -13.15
N ALA A 237 0.00 9.77 -13.52
CA ALA A 237 1.39 9.55 -13.20
C ALA A 237 1.62 9.49 -11.68
N GLN A 238 0.99 10.39 -10.92
CA GLN A 238 1.06 10.39 -9.45
C GLN A 238 0.45 9.12 -8.84
N LYS A 239 -0.71 8.66 -9.33
CA LYS A 239 -1.31 7.39 -8.88
C LYS A 239 -0.39 6.20 -9.19
N SER A 240 0.20 6.18 -10.38
CA SER A 240 1.14 5.14 -10.79
C SER A 240 2.37 5.11 -9.86
N ILE A 241 2.92 6.26 -9.48
CA ILE A 241 4.00 6.35 -8.50
C ILE A 241 3.59 5.74 -7.14
N GLN A 242 2.40 6.08 -6.63
CA GLN A 242 1.91 5.55 -5.35
C GLN A 242 1.72 4.03 -5.38
N LEU A 243 1.21 3.50 -6.49
CA LEU A 243 1.08 2.06 -6.70
C LEU A 243 2.45 1.40 -6.75
N SER A 244 3.42 2.03 -7.42
CA SER A 244 4.79 1.56 -7.46
C SER A 244 5.41 1.46 -6.06
N ASP A 245 5.23 2.48 -5.22
CA ASP A 245 5.75 2.47 -3.84
C ASP A 245 5.17 1.33 -3.02
N LYS A 246 3.86 1.09 -3.13
CA LYS A 246 3.20 -0.05 -2.47
C LYS A 246 3.80 -1.38 -2.92
N LYS A 247 4.07 -1.51 -4.22
CA LYS A 247 4.66 -2.74 -4.81
C LYS A 247 6.11 -2.94 -4.39
N LEU A 248 6.90 -1.87 -4.32
CA LEU A 248 8.28 -1.95 -3.82
C LEU A 248 8.31 -2.39 -2.35
N ILE A 249 7.45 -1.82 -1.50
CA ILE A 249 7.35 -2.22 -0.08
C ILE A 249 7.05 -3.71 0.04
N ASN A 250 6.08 -4.22 -0.72
CA ASN A 250 5.75 -5.64 -0.72
C ASN A 250 6.91 -6.51 -1.21
N ALA A 251 7.64 -6.06 -2.24
CA ALA A 251 8.82 -6.78 -2.74
C ALA A 251 9.88 -6.90 -1.63
N VAL A 252 10.25 -5.78 -1.01
CA VAL A 252 11.24 -5.72 0.07
C VAL A 252 10.80 -6.53 1.30
N ALA A 253 9.51 -6.58 1.61
CA ALA A 253 9.00 -7.43 2.67
C ALA A 253 9.28 -8.92 2.42
N ASN A 254 8.97 -9.42 1.22
CA ASN A 254 9.27 -10.82 0.86
C ASN A 254 10.77 -11.12 0.90
N LEU A 255 11.59 -10.15 0.50
CA LEU A 255 13.05 -10.27 0.54
C LEU A 255 13.61 -10.30 1.97
N THR A 256 13.01 -9.50 2.85
CA THR A 256 13.35 -9.49 4.29
C THR A 256 13.03 -10.83 4.94
N GLU A 257 11.91 -11.47 4.57
CA GLU A 257 11.58 -12.81 5.07
C GLU A 257 12.59 -13.88 4.61
N VAL A 258 13.05 -13.82 3.36
CA VAL A 258 14.13 -14.70 2.84
C VAL A 258 15.40 -14.52 3.68
N GLU A 259 15.82 -13.28 3.89
CA GLU A 259 17.02 -12.96 4.65
C GLU A 259 16.92 -13.36 6.12
N SER A 260 15.76 -13.16 6.74
CA SER A 260 15.50 -13.61 8.10
C SER A 260 15.60 -15.14 8.21
N LYS A 261 15.05 -15.88 7.25
CA LYS A 261 15.12 -17.36 7.24
C LYS A 261 16.54 -17.87 7.02
N LEU A 262 17.35 -17.16 6.22
CA LEU A 262 18.75 -17.49 5.95
C LEU A 262 19.73 -16.94 7.02
N GLY A 263 19.26 -16.12 7.95
CA GLY A 263 20.12 -15.41 8.91
C GLY A 263 21.14 -14.51 8.22
N VAL A 264 20.69 -13.78 7.18
CA VAL A 264 21.46 -12.80 6.41
C VAL A 264 21.01 -11.40 6.80
N SER A 265 21.93 -10.46 6.92
CA SER A 265 21.62 -9.05 7.20
C SER A 265 21.69 -8.22 5.92
N ARG A 266 20.71 -7.33 5.73
CA ARG A 266 20.76 -6.28 4.70
C ARG A 266 21.52 -5.08 5.29
N ASN A 267 22.68 -4.76 4.71
CA ASN A 267 23.45 -3.56 5.01
C ASN A 267 22.96 -2.39 4.17
#